data_AF-A0A352SFN1-F1
#
_entry.id   AF-A0A352SFN1-F1
#
_cell.length_a   1.000
_cell.length_b   1.000
_cell.length_c   1.000
_cell.angle_alpha   90.00
_cell.angle_beta   90.00
_cell.angle_gamma   90.00
#
_symmetry.space_group_name_H-M   'P 1'
#
loop_
_entity.id
_entity.type
_entity.pdbx_description
1 polymer ?
#
loop_
_entity_poly.entity_id
_entity_poly.type
_entity_poly.pdbx_seq_one_letter_code
_entity_poly.pdbx_strand_id
1 'polypeptide(L)'
;MKVCDESLYHEIAVIYRFLHLYERMETMEGEALDFITRDFDAWKRRREQRRQSEKKIKKEYLLSVILAFILCLVSFLMLHFCSLMLTGKETNILGSTAVFCGMVLLTVTCFLLWLWKKKRKKDSTVLAQEMRQMASYWIMTVACSLQTKGVYQMILLSIEGMDGWFREELETLLENIRQDPASYKPYDSFCEEFDDMEFRIAMRVLGRANVDGCEQAKQEIFFLMEQLYSKYDEKEESSSKKHALRLRAFRRIPLFIAGVKIMWDSVLVFSLLVQQMTIWNGG
;
A
#
# COMPACT_ATOMS: atom_id res chain seq x y z
N MET A 1 15.25 -12.67 -5.92
CA MET A 1 13.80 -12.65 -6.19
C MET A 1 13.07 -13.11 -4.92
N LYS A 2 12.86 -12.20 -3.96
CA LYS A 2 12.19 -12.46 -2.66
C LYS A 2 11.23 -11.29 -2.35
N VAL A 3 10.19 -11.16 -3.15
CA VAL A 3 9.15 -10.10 -2.98
C VAL A 3 7.77 -10.74 -2.73
N CYS A 4 7.69 -12.06 -2.60
CA CYS A 4 6.42 -12.77 -2.42
C CYS A 4 6.02 -13.04 -0.95
N ASP A 5 6.92 -12.95 0.02
CA ASP A 5 6.60 -13.50 1.35
C ASP A 5 6.01 -12.49 2.34
N GLU A 6 6.30 -11.19 2.24
CA GLU A 6 5.79 -10.18 3.20
C GLU A 6 4.26 -10.14 3.27
N SER A 7 3.58 -10.28 2.12
CA SER A 7 2.10 -10.31 2.08
C SER A 7 1.54 -11.60 2.69
N LEU A 8 2.22 -12.73 2.50
CA LEU A 8 1.79 -14.02 3.01
C LEU A 8 2.02 -14.10 4.53
N TYR A 9 3.17 -13.63 5.01
CA TYR A 9 3.46 -13.49 6.44
C TYR A 9 2.45 -12.57 7.12
N HIS A 10 2.09 -11.45 6.49
CA HIS A 10 1.07 -10.56 7.03
C HIS A 10 -0.31 -11.23 7.08
N GLU A 11 -0.69 -11.97 6.03
CA GLU A 11 -1.96 -12.73 5.98
C GLU A 11 -2.02 -13.82 7.06
N ILE A 12 -0.94 -14.60 7.23
CA ILE A 12 -0.83 -15.61 8.27
C ILE A 12 -0.84 -14.96 9.66
N ALA A 13 -0.15 -13.84 9.84
CA ALA A 13 -0.12 -13.13 11.12
C ALA A 13 -1.48 -12.52 11.49
N VAL A 14 -2.29 -12.08 10.52
CA VAL A 14 -3.66 -11.59 10.79
C VAL A 14 -4.58 -12.75 11.19
N ILE A 15 -4.50 -13.89 10.48
CA ILE A 15 -5.28 -15.09 10.82
C ILE A 15 -4.87 -15.65 12.18
N TYR A 16 -3.57 -15.74 12.45
CA TYR A 16 -3.04 -16.20 13.74
C TYR A 16 -3.46 -15.28 14.88
N ARG A 17 -3.42 -13.96 14.67
CA ARG A 17 -3.92 -12.98 15.65
C ARG A 17 -5.41 -13.09 15.92
N PHE A 18 -6.22 -13.35 14.89
CA PHE A 18 -7.65 -13.62 15.06
C PHE A 18 -7.88 -14.89 15.88
N LEU A 19 -7.21 -15.99 15.54
CA LEU A 19 -7.32 -17.27 16.25
C LEU A 19 -6.92 -17.14 17.73
N HIS A 20 -5.81 -16.45 18.00
CA HIS A 20 -5.33 -16.22 19.36
C HIS A 20 -6.28 -15.32 20.18
N LEU A 21 -6.86 -14.28 19.56
CA LEU A 21 -7.89 -13.47 20.20
C LEU A 21 -9.16 -14.29 20.47
N TYR A 22 -9.61 -15.07 19.49
CA TYR A 22 -10.80 -15.93 19.60
C TYR A 22 -10.65 -16.95 20.74
N GLU A 23 -9.51 -17.63 20.83
CA GLU A 23 -9.20 -18.60 21.90
C GLU A 23 -9.18 -17.94 23.29
N ARG A 24 -8.60 -16.74 23.41
CA ARG A 24 -8.64 -15.98 24.68
C ARG A 24 -10.03 -15.46 25.06
N MET A 25 -10.94 -15.36 24.10
CA MET A 25 -12.28 -14.77 24.26
C MET A 25 -13.38 -15.82 24.50
N GLU A 26 -13.06 -17.12 24.52
CA GLU A 26 -14.01 -18.23 24.67
C GLU A 26 -14.88 -18.15 25.95
N THR A 27 -14.53 -17.24 26.88
CA THR A 27 -15.22 -16.99 28.16
C THR A 27 -15.97 -15.65 28.23
N MET A 28 -16.03 -14.84 27.16
CA MET A 28 -16.53 -13.47 27.20
C MET A 28 -17.90 -13.26 26.54
N GLU A 29 -18.56 -12.14 26.86
CA GLU A 29 -19.88 -11.74 26.36
C GLU A 29 -19.93 -11.59 24.83
N GLY A 30 -21.09 -11.89 24.25
CA GLY A 30 -21.28 -12.01 22.79
C GLY A 30 -20.92 -10.77 21.96
N GLU A 31 -20.90 -9.57 22.54
CA GLU A 31 -20.61 -8.32 21.81
C GLU A 31 -19.16 -8.24 21.32
N ALA A 32 -18.18 -8.67 22.13
CA ALA A 32 -16.78 -8.63 21.71
C ALA A 32 -16.50 -9.70 20.64
N LEU A 33 -17.14 -10.87 20.74
CA LEU A 33 -17.02 -11.94 19.76
C LEU A 33 -17.63 -11.56 18.42
N ASP A 34 -18.81 -10.91 18.44
CA ASP A 34 -19.46 -10.38 17.24
C ASP A 34 -18.59 -9.30 16.57
N PHE A 35 -18.00 -8.40 17.37
CA PHE A 35 -17.08 -7.39 16.85
C PHE A 35 -15.90 -8.01 16.10
N ILE A 36 -15.19 -8.98 16.70
CA ILE A 36 -13.99 -9.60 16.11
C ILE A 36 -14.34 -10.40 14.85
N THR A 37 -15.47 -11.12 14.87
CA THR A 37 -15.95 -11.89 13.71
C THR A 37 -16.32 -10.96 12.55
N ARG A 38 -17.03 -9.88 12.85
CA ARG A 38 -17.41 -8.85 11.87
C ARG A 38 -16.19 -8.18 11.25
N ASP A 39 -15.15 -7.90 12.04
CA ASP A 39 -13.91 -7.32 11.54
C ASP A 39 -13.15 -8.31 10.63
N PHE A 40 -13.07 -9.58 11.01
CA PHE A 40 -12.44 -10.62 10.18
C PHE A 40 -13.13 -10.77 8.82
N ASP A 41 -14.46 -10.79 8.80
CA ASP A 41 -15.24 -10.86 7.56
C ASP A 41 -15.10 -9.58 6.71
N ALA A 42 -15.03 -8.40 7.34
CA ALA A 42 -14.76 -7.16 6.66
C ALA A 42 -13.37 -7.17 6.01
N TRP A 43 -12.35 -7.61 6.74
CA TRP A 43 -10.99 -7.78 6.23
C TRP A 43 -10.94 -8.74 5.03
N LYS A 44 -11.58 -9.90 5.14
CA LYS A 44 -11.65 -10.91 4.07
C LYS A 44 -12.28 -10.34 2.80
N ARG A 45 -13.41 -9.62 2.92
CA ARG A 45 -14.07 -8.95 1.79
C ARG A 45 -13.17 -7.90 1.14
N ARG A 46 -12.53 -7.03 1.93
CA ARG A 46 -11.58 -6.02 1.44
C ARG A 46 -10.42 -6.66 0.68
N ARG A 47 -9.94 -7.81 1.14
CA ARG A 47 -8.82 -8.52 0.52
C ARG A 47 -9.19 -9.09 -0.85
N GLU A 48 -10.33 -9.75 -0.94
CA GLU A 48 -10.81 -10.31 -2.21
C GLU A 48 -11.08 -9.21 -3.23
N GLN A 49 -11.70 -8.10 -2.81
CA GLN A 49 -11.92 -6.94 -3.66
C GLN A 49 -10.62 -6.34 -4.20
N ARG A 50 -9.58 -6.21 -3.35
CA ARG A 50 -8.24 -5.78 -3.78
C ARG A 50 -7.65 -6.73 -4.81
N ARG A 51 -7.68 -8.04 -4.55
CA ARG A 51 -7.15 -9.07 -5.46
C ARG A 51 -7.82 -9.02 -6.83
N GLN A 52 -9.14 -8.87 -6.87
CA GLN A 52 -9.89 -8.73 -8.12
C GLN A 52 -9.54 -7.44 -8.87
N SER A 53 -9.43 -6.32 -8.15
CA SER A 53 -9.05 -5.03 -8.74
C SER A 53 -7.66 -5.05 -9.36
N GLU A 54 -6.67 -5.67 -8.69
CA GLU A 54 -5.31 -5.81 -9.19
C GLU A 54 -5.25 -6.71 -10.43
N LYS A 55 -5.94 -7.86 -10.42
CA LYS A 55 -6.03 -8.74 -11.59
C LYS A 55 -6.62 -8.00 -12.79
N LYS A 56 -7.70 -7.24 -12.59
CA LYS A 56 -8.32 -6.44 -13.65
C LYS A 56 -7.37 -5.38 -14.20
N ILE A 57 -6.71 -4.62 -13.32
CA ILE A 57 -5.77 -3.57 -13.74
C ILE A 57 -4.56 -4.16 -14.47
N LYS A 58 -4.01 -5.29 -14.01
CA LYS A 58 -2.90 -5.99 -14.70
C LYS A 58 -3.30 -6.44 -16.11
N LYS A 59 -4.50 -7.00 -16.28
CA LYS A 59 -5.03 -7.38 -17.60
C LYS A 59 -5.19 -6.18 -18.52
N GLU A 60 -5.79 -5.10 -18.03
CA GLU A 60 -5.97 -3.86 -18.81
C GLU A 60 -4.63 -3.21 -19.19
N TYR A 61 -3.64 -3.21 -18.30
CA TYR A 61 -2.29 -2.74 -18.59
C TYR A 61 -1.63 -3.60 -19.68
N LEU A 62 -1.70 -4.92 -19.57
CA LEU A 62 -1.14 -5.83 -20.58
C LEU A 62 -1.75 -5.56 -21.96
N LEU A 63 -3.08 -5.39 -22.04
CA LEU A 63 -3.76 -5.01 -23.28
C LEU A 63 -3.25 -3.68 -23.84
N SER A 64 -3.04 -2.67 -22.99
CA SER A 64 -2.51 -1.37 -23.43
C SER A 64 -1.09 -1.46 -24.00
N VAL A 65 -0.23 -2.33 -23.43
CA VAL A 65 1.14 -2.56 -23.92
C VAL A 65 1.10 -3.27 -25.28
N ILE A 66 0.28 -4.31 -25.42
CA ILE A 66 0.12 -5.05 -26.68
C ILE A 66 -0.38 -4.11 -27.79
N LEU A 67 -1.39 -3.30 -27.51
CA LEU A 67 -1.93 -2.31 -28.46
C LEU A 67 -0.88 -1.27 -28.86
N ALA A 68 -0.17 -0.71 -27.88
CA ALA A 68 0.92 0.25 -28.15
C ALA A 68 2.01 -0.37 -29.03
N PHE A 69 2.39 -1.63 -28.79
CA PHE A 69 3.38 -2.34 -29.58
C PHE A 69 2.92 -2.55 -31.03
N ILE A 70 1.67 -3.02 -31.23
CA ILE A 70 1.08 -3.19 -32.57
C ILE A 70 1.07 -1.86 -33.32
N LEU A 71 0.61 -0.77 -32.69
CA LEU A 71 0.60 0.56 -33.30
C LEU A 71 2.01 1.02 -33.72
N CYS A 72 3.00 0.80 -32.85
CA CYS A 72 4.38 1.15 -33.17
C CYS A 72 4.96 0.31 -34.32
N LEU A 73 4.63 -0.98 -34.38
CA LEU A 73 5.05 -1.87 -35.46
C LEU A 73 4.44 -1.47 -36.80
N VAL A 74 3.13 -1.21 -36.83
CA VAL A 74 2.43 -0.78 -38.04
C VAL A 74 3.01 0.54 -38.56
N SER A 75 3.23 1.52 -37.67
CA SER A 75 3.87 2.80 -38.02
C SER A 75 5.27 2.61 -38.62
N PHE A 76 6.07 1.72 -38.04
CA PHE A 76 7.41 1.41 -38.53
C PHE A 76 7.38 0.77 -39.92
N LEU A 77 6.51 -0.22 -40.13
CA LEU A 77 6.32 -0.87 -41.42
C LEU A 77 5.88 0.14 -42.49
N MET A 78 4.93 1.02 -42.15
CA MET A 78 4.46 2.07 -43.07
C MET A 78 5.59 3.02 -43.48
N LEU A 79 6.41 3.48 -42.53
CA LEU A 79 7.57 4.32 -42.83
C LEU A 79 8.58 3.61 -43.73
N HIS A 80 8.85 2.32 -43.46
CA HIS A 80 9.73 1.50 -44.28
C HIS A 80 9.25 1.41 -45.73
N PHE A 81 7.97 1.06 -45.94
CA PHE A 81 7.39 1.02 -47.29
C PHE A 81 7.41 2.38 -47.99
N CYS A 82 7.12 3.47 -47.26
CA CYS A 82 7.12 4.82 -47.81
C CYS A 82 8.53 5.27 -48.25
N SER A 83 9.55 5.01 -47.43
CA SER A 83 10.96 5.29 -47.77
C SER A 83 11.43 4.46 -48.96
N LEU A 84 11.02 3.20 -49.05
CA LEU A 84 11.37 2.32 -50.16
C LEU A 84 10.76 2.81 -51.47
N MET A 85 9.47 3.17 -51.47
CA MET A 85 8.75 3.66 -52.65
C MET A 85 9.25 5.04 -53.14
N LEU A 86 9.52 5.97 -52.22
CA LEU A 86 9.88 7.36 -52.59
C LEU A 86 11.34 7.52 -52.99
N THR A 87 12.27 6.89 -52.28
CA THR A 87 13.72 7.17 -52.42
C THR A 87 14.53 6.02 -53.00
N GLY A 88 13.99 4.80 -53.08
CA GLY A 88 14.71 3.61 -53.58
C GLY A 88 15.97 3.24 -52.78
N LYS A 89 16.22 3.89 -51.63
CA LYS A 89 17.36 3.70 -50.74
C LYS A 89 16.90 3.76 -49.27
N GLU A 90 17.65 3.09 -48.40
CA GLU A 90 17.38 2.96 -46.96
C GLU A 90 17.93 4.12 -46.09
N THR A 91 18.01 5.36 -46.60
CA THR A 91 18.79 6.41 -45.91
C THR A 91 18.16 6.90 -44.59
N ASN A 92 16.87 6.65 -44.35
CA ASN A 92 16.13 7.19 -43.19
C ASN A 92 15.70 6.13 -42.16
N ILE A 93 16.03 4.85 -42.40
CA ILE A 93 15.63 3.73 -41.54
C ILE A 93 16.40 3.72 -40.22
N LEU A 94 17.66 4.19 -40.24
CA LEU A 94 18.54 4.25 -39.07
C LEU A 94 18.03 5.22 -38.00
N GLY A 95 17.41 6.34 -38.40
CA GLY A 95 16.84 7.34 -37.49
C GLY A 95 15.60 6.82 -36.75
N SER A 96 14.66 6.18 -37.46
CA SER A 96 13.45 5.63 -36.84
C SER A 96 13.76 4.38 -35.99
N THR A 97 14.71 3.53 -36.38
CA THR A 97 15.18 2.43 -35.54
C THR A 97 15.89 2.92 -34.27
N ALA A 98 16.75 3.95 -34.37
CA ALA A 98 17.39 4.55 -33.20
C ALA A 98 16.35 5.17 -32.23
N VAL A 99 15.33 5.86 -32.76
CA VAL A 99 14.23 6.42 -31.93
C VAL A 99 13.39 5.29 -31.32
N PHE A 100 13.11 4.22 -32.05
CA PHE A 100 12.38 3.07 -31.51
C PHE A 100 13.15 2.38 -30.38
N CYS A 101 14.44 2.09 -30.58
CA CYS A 101 15.31 1.53 -29.54
C CYS A 101 15.47 2.48 -28.34
N GLY A 102 15.64 3.79 -28.59
CA GLY A 102 15.70 4.81 -27.55
C GLY A 102 14.42 4.91 -26.72
N MET A 103 13.26 4.77 -27.35
CA MET A 103 11.95 4.74 -26.69
C MET A 103 11.78 3.49 -25.84
N VAL A 104 12.13 2.32 -26.36
CA VAL A 104 12.13 1.06 -25.58
C VAL A 104 13.04 1.19 -24.37
N LEU A 105 14.25 1.70 -24.54
CA LEU A 105 15.19 1.93 -23.43
C LEU A 105 14.63 2.95 -22.41
N LEU A 106 14.06 4.07 -22.85
CA LEU A 106 13.42 5.06 -21.97
C LEU A 106 12.23 4.47 -21.19
N THR A 107 11.42 3.62 -21.81
CA THR A 107 10.29 2.97 -21.11
C THR A 107 10.80 2.03 -20.02
N VAL A 108 11.87 1.26 -20.30
CA VAL A 108 12.51 0.34 -19.36
C VAL A 108 13.17 1.12 -18.23
N THR A 109 13.91 2.18 -18.53
CA THR A 109 14.57 3.02 -17.51
C THR A 109 13.56 3.75 -16.64
N CYS A 110 12.48 4.31 -17.21
CA CYS A 110 11.38 4.91 -16.42
C CYS A 110 10.70 3.87 -15.52
N PHE A 111 10.50 2.65 -16.02
CA PHE A 111 9.93 1.55 -15.23
C PHE A 111 10.86 1.14 -14.09
N LEU A 112 12.17 1.04 -14.33
CA LEU A 112 13.17 0.75 -13.30
C LEU A 112 13.25 1.86 -12.25
N LEU A 113 13.25 3.14 -12.65
CA LEU A 113 13.20 4.28 -11.74
C LEU A 113 11.90 4.32 -10.93
N TRP A 114 10.78 3.93 -11.53
CA TRP A 114 9.52 3.77 -10.82
C TRP A 114 9.59 2.67 -9.76
N LEU A 115 10.16 1.51 -10.11
CA LEU A 115 10.40 0.43 -9.14
C LEU A 115 11.30 0.89 -7.99
N TRP A 116 12.34 1.68 -8.30
CA TRP A 116 13.28 2.22 -7.32
C TRP A 116 12.63 3.26 -6.39
N LYS A 117 11.86 4.20 -6.95
CA LYS A 117 11.11 5.21 -6.18
C LYS A 117 9.96 4.59 -5.38
N LYS A 118 9.34 3.53 -5.90
CA LYS A 118 8.33 2.73 -5.19
C LYS A 118 8.94 2.03 -3.97
N LYS A 119 10.17 1.51 -4.09
CA LYS A 119 10.91 0.91 -2.97
C LYS A 119 11.18 1.94 -1.88
N ARG A 120 11.77 3.10 -2.20
CA ARG A 120 12.10 4.14 -1.19
C ARG A 120 10.90 4.75 -0.47
N LYS A 121 9.78 4.97 -1.16
CA LYS A 121 8.56 5.49 -0.50
C LYS A 121 7.85 4.45 0.36
N LYS A 122 8.06 3.15 0.10
CA LYS A 122 7.45 2.07 0.87
C LYS A 122 8.01 2.11 2.30
N ASP A 123 9.33 2.15 2.45
CA ASP A 123 10.02 1.98 3.74
C ASP A 123 9.59 2.98 4.83
N SER A 124 9.48 4.28 4.53
CA SER A 124 9.09 5.28 5.54
C SER A 124 7.59 5.27 5.88
N THR A 125 6.74 4.91 4.92
CA THR A 125 5.29 4.80 5.15
C THR A 125 4.89 3.48 5.78
N VAL A 126 5.68 2.43 5.56
CA VAL A 126 5.49 1.11 6.16
C VAL A 126 5.71 1.19 7.65
N LEU A 127 6.79 1.82 8.13
CA LEU A 127 7.04 1.96 9.56
C LEU A 127 5.89 2.63 10.32
N ALA A 128 5.44 3.81 9.84
CA ALA A 128 4.31 4.52 10.47
C ALA A 128 2.97 3.76 10.34
N GLN A 129 2.83 2.90 9.33
CA GLN A 129 1.66 2.06 9.16
C GLN A 129 1.72 0.82 10.06
N GLU A 130 2.88 0.20 10.22
CA GLU A 130 3.13 -0.91 11.14
C GLU A 130 2.93 -0.47 12.60
N MET A 131 3.43 0.71 12.99
CA MET A 131 3.16 1.29 14.30
C MET A 131 1.66 1.47 14.55
N ARG A 132 0.93 2.03 13.58
CA ARG A 132 -0.52 2.22 13.70
C ARG A 132 -1.28 0.88 13.73
N GLN A 133 -0.84 -0.12 12.96
CA GLN A 133 -1.40 -1.47 13.00
C GLN A 133 -1.20 -2.14 14.37
N MET A 134 0.01 -2.06 14.92
CA MET A 134 0.33 -2.63 16.22
C MET A 134 -0.43 -1.93 17.34
N ALA A 135 -0.54 -0.60 17.28
CA ALA A 135 -1.32 0.20 18.23
C ALA A 135 -2.81 -0.19 18.21
N SER A 136 -3.44 -0.23 17.03
CA SER A 136 -4.85 -0.65 16.91
C SER A 136 -5.03 -2.08 17.44
N TYR A 137 -4.18 -3.02 17.01
CA TYR A 137 -4.24 -4.41 17.46
C TYR A 137 -4.09 -4.57 18.98
N TRP A 138 -3.15 -3.85 19.57
CA TRP A 138 -2.95 -3.90 21.01
C TRP A 138 -4.15 -3.34 21.75
N ILE A 139 -4.72 -2.21 21.31
CA ILE A 139 -5.92 -1.63 21.94
C ILE A 139 -7.13 -2.57 21.87
N MET A 140 -7.27 -3.38 20.81
CA MET A 140 -8.27 -4.48 20.78
C MET A 140 -8.01 -5.49 21.89
N THR A 141 -6.77 -5.97 21.96
CA THR A 141 -6.35 -6.97 22.95
C THR A 141 -6.56 -6.45 24.37
N VAL A 142 -6.28 -5.15 24.58
CA VAL A 142 -6.53 -4.40 25.80
C VAL A 142 -8.03 -4.36 26.12
N ALA A 143 -8.86 -3.91 25.18
CA ALA A 143 -10.30 -3.76 25.36
C ALA A 143 -10.95 -5.08 25.76
N CYS A 144 -10.58 -6.17 25.08
CA CYS A 144 -11.01 -7.51 25.40
C CYS A 144 -10.52 -7.93 26.79
N SER A 145 -9.22 -7.85 27.04
CA SER A 145 -8.63 -8.33 28.29
C SER A 145 -9.11 -7.56 29.52
N LEU A 146 -9.44 -6.27 29.37
CA LEU A 146 -9.92 -5.42 30.46
C LEU A 146 -11.32 -5.80 30.94
N GLN A 147 -12.11 -6.54 30.14
CA GLN A 147 -13.42 -7.06 30.56
C GLN A 147 -13.29 -8.02 31.74
N THR A 148 -12.23 -8.85 31.73
CA THR A 148 -12.03 -9.93 32.72
C THR A 148 -10.84 -9.68 33.66
N LYS A 149 -9.93 -8.75 33.34
CA LYS A 149 -8.66 -8.56 34.05
C LYS A 149 -8.39 -7.08 34.35
N GLY A 150 -7.62 -6.82 35.40
CA GLY A 150 -7.11 -5.48 35.69
C GLY A 150 -6.04 -5.03 34.70
N VAL A 151 -5.76 -3.72 34.65
CA VAL A 151 -4.80 -3.09 33.71
C VAL A 151 -3.43 -3.75 33.76
N TYR A 152 -2.88 -3.95 34.97
CA TYR A 152 -1.58 -4.57 35.15
C TYR A 152 -1.49 -5.97 34.54
N GLN A 153 -2.48 -6.82 34.82
CA GLN A 153 -2.53 -8.19 34.28
C GLN A 153 -2.73 -8.21 32.76
N MET A 154 -3.50 -7.25 32.23
CA MET A 154 -3.70 -7.08 30.80
C MET A 154 -2.39 -6.73 30.07
N ILE A 155 -1.58 -5.82 30.64
CA ILE A 155 -0.28 -5.45 30.06
C ILE A 155 0.67 -6.65 30.08
N LEU A 156 0.72 -7.38 31.18
CA LEU A 156 1.53 -8.61 31.29
C LEU A 156 1.18 -9.62 30.19
N LEU A 157 -0.11 -9.87 29.97
CA LEU A 157 -0.61 -10.78 28.93
C LEU A 157 -0.40 -10.26 27.51
N SER A 158 -0.26 -8.95 27.35
CA SER A 158 0.08 -8.32 26.06
C SER A 158 1.55 -8.57 25.74
N ILE A 159 2.45 -8.48 26.73
CA ILE A 159 3.88 -8.77 26.56
C ILE A 159 4.14 -10.22 26.15
N GLU A 160 3.40 -11.18 26.72
CA GLU A 160 3.52 -12.60 26.35
C GLU A 160 3.12 -12.90 24.90
N GLY A 161 2.22 -12.09 24.32
CA GLY A 161 1.69 -12.30 22.98
C GLY A 161 2.27 -11.37 21.91
N MET A 162 3.29 -10.57 22.24
CA MET A 162 3.88 -9.58 21.35
C MET A 162 5.38 -9.77 21.21
N ASP A 163 5.90 -9.47 20.01
CA ASP A 163 7.30 -9.59 19.66
C ASP A 163 7.88 -8.24 19.17
N GLY A 164 9.20 -8.09 19.25
CA GLY A 164 9.95 -6.96 18.69
C GLY A 164 9.84 -5.66 19.51
N TRP A 165 9.99 -4.52 18.83
CA TRP A 165 10.10 -3.20 19.48
C TRP A 165 8.90 -2.86 20.37
N PHE A 166 7.69 -3.25 20.00
CA PHE A 166 6.49 -2.93 20.77
C PHE A 166 6.43 -3.72 22.09
N ARG A 167 7.03 -4.91 22.14
CA ARG A 167 7.19 -5.68 23.37
C ARG A 167 8.10 -4.96 24.36
N GLU A 168 9.23 -4.42 23.87
CA GLU A 168 10.20 -3.67 24.68
C GLU A 168 9.58 -2.40 25.28
N GLU A 169 8.77 -1.68 24.49
CA GLU A 169 7.99 -0.52 24.95
C GLU A 169 7.00 -0.93 26.05
N LEU A 170 6.29 -2.04 25.89
CA LEU A 170 5.35 -2.55 26.91
C LEU A 170 6.05 -3.00 28.20
N GLU A 171 7.23 -3.60 28.10
CA GLU A 171 8.04 -3.96 29.27
C GLU A 171 8.48 -2.71 30.03
N THR A 172 8.88 -1.67 29.30
CA THR A 172 9.24 -0.36 29.87
C THR A 172 8.04 0.29 30.55
N LEU A 173 6.85 0.26 29.91
CA LEU A 173 5.60 0.71 30.51
C LEU A 173 5.30 -0.02 31.81
N LEU A 174 5.39 -1.36 31.81
CA LEU A 174 5.12 -2.18 32.98
C LEU A 174 6.08 -1.87 34.13
N GLU A 175 7.36 -1.67 33.84
CA GLU A 175 8.36 -1.31 34.84
C GLU A 175 8.10 0.08 35.42
N ASN A 176 7.74 1.06 34.59
CA ASN A 176 7.36 2.40 35.04
C ASN A 176 6.11 2.37 35.93
N ILE A 177 5.13 1.50 35.63
CA ILE A 177 3.96 1.29 36.48
C ILE A 177 4.35 0.65 37.82
N ARG A 178 5.31 -0.28 37.86
CA ARG A 178 5.78 -0.89 39.11
C ARG A 178 6.44 0.13 40.03
N GLN A 179 7.18 1.08 39.46
CA GLN A 179 7.88 2.11 40.23
C GLN A 179 6.90 3.10 40.88
N ASP A 180 5.84 3.47 40.17
CA ASP A 180 4.80 4.38 40.70
C ASP A 180 3.39 4.00 40.20
N PRO A 181 2.70 3.06 40.88
CA PRO A 181 1.40 2.54 40.41
C PRO A 181 0.27 3.56 40.41
N ALA A 182 0.39 4.64 41.19
CA ALA A 182 -0.64 5.67 41.34
C ALA A 182 -0.47 6.80 40.31
N SER A 183 0.58 6.77 39.49
CA SER A 183 0.89 7.82 38.53
C SER A 183 0.30 7.54 37.16
N TYR A 184 -0.21 8.61 36.55
CA TYR A 184 -0.67 8.59 35.15
C TYR A 184 0.49 8.74 34.16
N LYS A 185 1.67 9.22 34.61
CA LYS A 185 2.82 9.52 33.73
C LYS A 185 3.27 8.36 32.85
N PRO A 186 3.36 7.10 33.36
CA PRO A 186 3.78 5.97 32.53
C PRO A 186 2.93 5.81 31.26
N TYR A 187 1.64 6.13 31.34
CA TYR A 187 0.70 6.02 30.23
C TYR A 187 0.80 7.20 29.26
N ASP A 188 1.02 8.42 29.77
CA ASP A 188 1.19 9.61 28.93
C ASP A 188 2.50 9.60 28.14
N SER A 189 3.57 9.05 28.72
CA SER A 189 4.89 8.93 28.08
C SER A 189 5.06 7.63 27.27
N PHE A 190 4.01 6.82 27.13
CA PHE A 190 4.09 5.57 26.37
C PHE A 190 4.10 5.85 24.86
N CYS A 191 5.12 5.35 24.16
CA CYS A 191 5.27 5.55 22.72
C CYS A 191 5.16 7.04 22.31
N GLU A 192 5.90 7.95 22.94
CA GLU A 192 5.84 9.40 22.65
C GLU A 192 6.08 9.75 21.17
N GLU A 193 6.89 8.95 20.47
CA GLU A 193 7.15 9.11 19.04
C GLU A 193 5.92 8.85 18.15
N PHE A 194 4.92 8.14 18.69
CA PHE A 194 3.69 7.82 17.98
C PHE A 194 2.61 8.88 18.23
N ASP A 195 2.57 9.88 17.34
CA ASP A 195 1.59 10.97 17.41
C ASP A 195 0.23 10.58 16.80
N ASP A 196 -0.52 9.75 17.52
CA ASP A 196 -1.92 9.43 17.22
C ASP A 196 -2.81 9.82 18.40
N MET A 197 -3.75 10.75 18.15
CA MET A 197 -4.59 11.34 19.18
C MET A 197 -5.47 10.30 19.87
N GLU A 198 -6.10 9.42 19.11
CA GLU A 198 -7.01 8.41 19.67
C GLU A 198 -6.25 7.38 20.50
N PHE A 199 -5.04 7.03 20.08
CA PHE A 199 -4.16 6.18 20.88
C PHE A 199 -3.75 6.85 22.20
N ARG A 200 -3.38 8.14 22.17
CA ARG A 200 -3.05 8.91 23.39
C ARG A 200 -4.24 9.01 24.35
N ILE A 201 -5.47 9.14 23.81
CA ILE A 201 -6.68 9.12 24.62
C ILE A 201 -6.87 7.74 25.26
N ALA A 202 -6.72 6.66 24.49
CA ALA A 202 -6.83 5.29 25.02
C ALA A 202 -5.83 5.01 26.15
N MET A 203 -4.58 5.50 26.02
CA MET A 203 -3.58 5.42 27.08
C MET A 203 -3.98 6.15 28.35
N ARG A 204 -4.54 7.36 28.25
CA ARG A 204 -5.04 8.09 29.43
C ARG A 204 -6.21 7.38 30.10
N VAL A 205 -7.09 6.73 29.32
CA VAL A 205 -8.17 5.92 29.89
C VAL A 205 -7.60 4.72 30.64
N LEU A 206 -6.55 4.07 30.13
CA LEU A 206 -5.86 2.99 30.83
C LEU A 206 -5.19 3.46 32.13
N GLY A 207 -4.58 4.64 32.13
CA GLY A 207 -4.03 5.24 33.35
C GLY A 207 -5.12 5.45 34.41
N ARG A 208 -6.26 6.04 34.02
CA ARG A 208 -7.45 6.16 34.89
C ARG A 208 -7.96 4.81 35.37
N ALA A 209 -8.03 3.81 34.50
CA ALA A 209 -8.46 2.47 34.86
C ALA A 209 -7.56 1.83 35.92
N ASN A 210 -6.26 2.13 35.89
CA ASN A 210 -5.28 1.59 36.82
C ASN A 210 -5.37 2.22 38.21
N VAL A 211 -5.64 3.53 38.27
CA VAL A 211 -5.70 4.31 39.53
C VAL A 211 -7.11 4.29 40.14
N ASP A 212 -8.12 4.53 39.31
CA ASP A 212 -9.50 4.79 39.73
C ASP A 212 -10.43 3.57 39.59
N GLY A 213 -9.96 2.51 38.92
CA GLY A 213 -10.69 1.25 38.70
C GLY A 213 -11.26 1.09 37.28
N CYS A 214 -11.51 -0.17 36.88
CA CYS A 214 -11.80 -0.52 35.49
C CYS A 214 -13.25 -0.30 35.03
N GLU A 215 -14.23 -0.12 35.92
CA GLU A 215 -15.65 -0.21 35.56
C GLU A 215 -16.07 0.80 34.47
N GLN A 216 -15.73 2.07 34.64
CA GLN A 216 -16.03 3.11 33.64
C GLN A 216 -15.08 3.04 32.43
N ALA A 217 -13.83 2.64 32.67
CA ALA A 217 -12.81 2.56 31.63
C ALA A 217 -13.06 1.46 30.60
N LYS A 218 -13.72 0.35 30.97
CA LYS A 218 -14.09 -0.75 30.08
C LYS A 218 -14.90 -0.27 28.88
N GLN A 219 -15.98 0.48 29.13
CA GLN A 219 -16.86 1.01 28.08
C GLN A 219 -16.16 2.07 27.22
N GLU A 220 -15.40 2.97 27.86
CA GLU A 220 -14.67 4.04 27.16
C GLU A 220 -13.57 3.47 26.25
N ILE A 221 -12.82 2.46 26.70
CA ILE A 221 -11.81 1.77 25.88
C ILE A 221 -12.46 1.01 24.72
N PHE A 222 -13.60 0.35 24.94
CA PHE A 222 -14.31 -0.34 23.85
C PHE A 222 -14.79 0.62 22.75
N PHE A 223 -15.29 1.79 23.14
CA PHE A 223 -15.66 2.84 22.18
C PHE A 223 -14.45 3.40 21.43
N LEU A 224 -13.36 3.72 22.14
CA LEU A 224 -12.13 4.23 21.52
C LEU A 224 -11.47 3.20 20.59
N MET A 225 -11.55 1.93 20.95
CA MET A 225 -11.16 0.81 20.09
C MET A 225 -11.94 0.86 18.78
N GLU A 226 -13.27 0.96 18.81
CA GLU A 226 -14.08 1.02 17.59
C GLU A 226 -13.70 2.23 16.71
N GLN A 227 -13.43 3.40 17.32
CA GLN A 227 -12.96 4.59 16.60
C GLN A 227 -11.56 4.42 15.99
N LEU A 228 -10.59 3.89 16.75
CA LEU A 228 -9.23 3.61 16.28
C LEU A 228 -9.24 2.64 15.10
N TYR A 229 -10.04 1.59 15.21
CA TYR A 229 -10.20 0.59 14.15
C TYR A 229 -10.87 1.17 12.91
N SER A 230 -11.94 1.95 13.08
CA SER A 230 -12.61 2.62 11.96
C SER A 230 -11.65 3.56 11.22
N LYS A 231 -10.88 4.40 11.93
CA LYS A 231 -9.88 5.26 11.32
C LYS A 231 -8.76 4.50 10.61
N TYR A 232 -8.31 3.40 11.21
CA TYR A 232 -7.34 2.50 10.59
C TYR A 232 -7.89 1.95 9.26
N ASP A 233 -9.13 1.46 9.26
CA ASP A 233 -9.76 0.88 8.08
C ASP A 233 -9.98 1.91 6.97
N GLU A 234 -10.44 3.12 7.32
CA GLU A 234 -10.55 4.24 6.36
C GLU A 234 -9.19 4.60 5.73
N LYS A 235 -8.12 4.59 6.52
CA LYS A 235 -6.77 4.88 6.04
C LYS A 235 -6.25 3.76 5.13
N GLU A 236 -6.52 2.50 5.47
CA GLU A 236 -6.17 1.34 4.65
C GLU A 236 -6.94 1.34 3.32
N GLU A 237 -8.23 1.64 3.37
CA GLU A 237 -9.10 1.72 2.20
C GLU A 237 -8.70 2.89 1.30
N SER A 238 -8.43 4.07 1.86
CA SER A 238 -7.97 5.24 1.11
C SER A 238 -6.59 5.03 0.50
N SER A 239 -5.66 4.35 1.20
CA SER A 239 -4.36 3.96 0.67
C SER A 239 -4.50 2.96 -0.48
N SER A 240 -5.36 1.97 -0.32
CA SER A 240 -5.72 1.00 -1.37
C SER A 240 -6.32 1.68 -2.60
N LYS A 241 -7.29 2.58 -2.41
CA LYS A 241 -7.91 3.38 -3.48
C LYS A 241 -6.87 4.24 -4.20
N LYS A 242 -5.99 4.93 -3.46
CA LYS A 242 -4.87 5.70 -4.04
C LYS A 242 -3.92 4.81 -4.85
N HIS A 243 -3.59 3.62 -4.36
CA HIS A 243 -2.76 2.66 -5.08
C HIS A 243 -3.43 2.19 -6.38
N ALA A 244 -4.72 1.83 -6.33
CA ALA A 244 -5.51 1.44 -7.50
C ALA A 244 -5.63 2.57 -8.53
N LEU A 245 -5.90 3.81 -8.08
CA LEU A 245 -5.94 5.00 -8.95
C LEU A 245 -4.59 5.24 -9.62
N ARG A 246 -3.49 5.12 -8.87
CA ARG A 246 -2.15 5.28 -9.40
C ARG A 246 -1.86 4.22 -10.47
N LEU A 247 -2.20 2.95 -10.22
CA LEU A 247 -2.06 1.87 -11.19
C LEU A 247 -2.93 2.09 -12.44
N ARG A 248 -4.15 2.61 -12.30
CA ARG A 248 -5.00 3.00 -13.45
C ARG A 248 -4.39 4.13 -14.26
N ALA A 249 -3.70 5.08 -13.64
CA ALA A 249 -2.98 6.13 -14.35
C ALA A 249 -1.81 5.57 -15.16
N PHE A 250 -1.07 4.60 -14.60
CA PHE A 250 0.04 3.92 -15.29
C PHE A 250 -0.39 3.22 -16.60
N ARG A 251 -1.65 2.79 -16.72
CA ARG A 251 -2.22 2.20 -17.96
C ARG A 251 -2.09 3.10 -19.19
N ARG A 252 -2.07 4.42 -19.05
CA ARG A 252 -2.05 5.33 -20.22
C ARG A 252 -0.66 5.54 -20.79
N ILE A 253 0.39 5.20 -20.04
CA ILE A 253 1.77 5.50 -20.38
C ILE A 253 2.22 4.80 -21.67
N PRO A 254 1.98 3.48 -21.88
CA PRO A 254 2.38 2.82 -23.12
C PRO A 254 1.76 3.45 -24.38
N LEU A 255 0.48 3.83 -24.30
CA LEU A 255 -0.24 4.46 -25.41
C LEU A 255 0.26 5.88 -25.70
N PHE A 256 0.56 6.67 -24.66
CA PHE A 256 1.14 8.00 -24.82
C PHE A 256 2.50 7.94 -25.54
N ILE A 257 3.35 6.99 -25.13
CA ILE A 257 4.67 6.75 -25.72
C ILE A 257 4.53 6.34 -27.20
N ALA A 258 3.58 5.44 -27.51
CA ALA A 258 3.28 5.08 -28.90
C ALA A 258 2.83 6.29 -29.73
N GLY A 259 2.00 7.18 -29.16
CA GLY A 259 1.57 8.41 -29.80
C GLY A 259 2.74 9.33 -30.18
N VAL A 260 3.69 9.56 -29.27
CA VAL A 260 4.90 10.35 -29.53
C VAL A 260 5.72 9.74 -30.68
N LYS A 261 5.88 8.41 -30.70
CA LYS A 261 6.58 7.69 -31.78
C LYS A 261 5.90 7.90 -33.13
N ILE A 262 4.57 7.80 -33.20
CA ILE A 262 3.82 7.98 -34.45
C ILE A 262 3.94 9.41 -34.97
N MET A 263 3.92 10.40 -34.08
CA MET A 263 4.14 11.80 -34.44
C MET A 263 5.52 12.00 -35.08
N TRP A 264 6.56 11.37 -34.52
CA TRP A 264 7.91 11.43 -35.07
C TRP A 264 7.99 10.80 -36.46
N ASP A 265 7.44 9.60 -36.64
CA ASP A 265 7.39 8.95 -37.96
C ASP A 265 6.65 9.80 -39.00
N SER A 266 5.59 10.51 -38.59
CA SER A 266 4.84 11.42 -39.47
C SER A 266 5.70 12.59 -39.96
N VAL A 267 6.55 13.16 -39.10
CA VAL A 267 7.50 14.22 -39.48
C VAL A 267 8.53 13.70 -40.49
N LEU A 268 9.01 12.46 -40.33
CA LEU A 268 9.96 11.84 -41.26
C LEU A 268 9.32 11.60 -42.65
N VAL A 269 8.08 11.09 -42.68
CA VAL A 269 7.32 10.94 -43.95
C VAL A 269 7.14 12.29 -44.63
N PHE A 270 6.72 13.31 -43.89
CA PHE A 270 6.53 14.64 -44.45
C PHE A 270 7.83 15.22 -45.03
N SER A 271 8.94 15.07 -44.31
CA SER A 271 10.25 15.54 -44.79
C SER A 271 10.68 14.84 -46.08
N LEU A 272 10.43 13.54 -46.19
CA LEU A 272 10.67 12.76 -47.41
C LEU A 272 9.83 13.27 -48.60
N LEU A 273 8.54 13.56 -48.38
CA LEU A 273 7.66 14.09 -49.42
C LEU A 273 8.12 15.46 -49.93
N VAL A 274 8.51 16.36 -49.03
CA VAL A 274 9.04 17.69 -49.39
C VAL A 274 10.34 17.56 -50.20
N GLN A 275 11.23 16.65 -49.79
CA GLN A 275 12.48 16.40 -50.52
C GLN A 275 12.23 15.88 -51.94
N GLN A 276 11.22 15.02 -52.14
CA GLN A 276 10.86 14.56 -53.49
C GLN A 276 10.26 15.67 -54.34
N MET A 277 9.37 16.51 -53.79
CA MET A 277 8.79 17.63 -54.54
C MET A 277 9.83 18.68 -54.97
N THR A 278 10.83 18.95 -54.13
CA THR A 278 11.93 19.88 -54.47
C THR A 278 12.84 19.32 -55.57
N ILE A 279 13.12 18.01 -55.57
CA ILE A 279 13.82 17.34 -56.67
C ILE A 279 13.01 17.43 -57.97
N TRP A 280 11.68 17.28 -57.90
CA TRP A 280 10.80 17.30 -59.08
C TRP A 280 10.63 18.70 -59.69
N ASN A 281 10.61 19.77 -58.87
CA ASN A 281 10.48 21.15 -59.34
C ASN A 281 11.82 21.81 -59.74
N GLY A 282 12.95 21.22 -59.38
CA GLY A 282 14.29 21.74 -59.67
C GLY A 282 14.99 21.10 -60.87
N GLY A 283 14.30 20.20 -61.59
CA GLY A 283 14.77 19.54 -62.80
C GLY A 283 14.11 20.06 -64.07
#